data_AF-A0A2R6PQ66-F1
#
_entry.id   AF-A0A2R6PQ66-F1
#
_cell.length_a   1.000
_cell.length_b   1.000
_cell.length_c   1.000
_cell.angle_alpha   90.00
_cell.angle_beta   90.00
_cell.angle_gamma   90.00
#
_symmetry.space_group_name_H-M   'P 1'
#
loop_
_entity.id
_entity.type
_entity.pdbx_description
1 polymer ?
#
loop_
_entity_poly.entity_id
_entity_poly.type
_entity_poly.pdbx_seq_one_letter_code
_entity_poly.pdbx_strand_id
1 'polypeptide(L)'
;MHDASVIPVNGRKLCSWGLIWKRNRPEEYGVDFRMKSLLLRGNSDMSCSGDSGPVCHLCRNPYNSNLMYVRCESCTNWYHAEAVELEESKIAELVGFKCCRRRRIRTPMCPYLHPEVKKKRPRTRAPKVGNPELDPHHGTISGQPIELKSTVRVAKN
;
A
#
# COMPACT_ATOMS: atom_id res chain seq x y z
N MET A 1 -33.20 -14.48 -6.64
CA MET A 1 -32.19 -13.46 -6.99
C MET A 1 -32.70 -12.10 -6.54
N HIS A 2 -32.71 -11.79 -5.24
CA HIS A 2 -33.03 -10.44 -4.77
C HIS A 2 -32.29 -10.15 -3.46
N ASP A 3 -31.66 -8.99 -3.44
CA ASP A 3 -31.55 -8.02 -2.34
C ASP A 3 -30.12 -7.51 -2.15
N ALA A 4 -29.68 -6.65 -3.07
CA ALA A 4 -28.59 -5.74 -2.78
C ALA A 4 -29.17 -4.63 -1.89
N SER A 5 -29.11 -4.84 -0.58
CA SER A 5 -29.39 -3.82 0.42
C SER A 5 -28.47 -2.62 0.20
N VAL A 6 -28.95 -1.63 -0.56
CA VAL A 6 -28.35 -0.32 -0.67
C VAL A 6 -28.55 0.35 0.69
N ILE A 7 -27.55 0.26 1.55
CA ILE A 7 -27.50 1.02 2.81
C ILE A 7 -27.56 2.50 2.43
N PRO A 8 -28.62 3.25 2.79
CA PRO A 8 -28.62 4.68 2.61
C PRO A 8 -27.79 5.29 3.74
N VAL A 9 -26.54 5.62 3.46
CA VAL A 9 -25.69 6.37 4.40
C VAL A 9 -26.25 7.79 4.56
N ASN A 10 -26.98 7.91 5.66
CA ASN A 10 -27.62 9.09 6.20
C ASN A 10 -26.72 10.35 6.21
N GLY A 11 -27.07 11.31 5.36
CA GLY A 11 -27.23 12.72 5.73
C GLY A 11 -26.11 13.42 6.52
N ARG A 12 -24.94 13.64 5.92
CA ARG A 12 -24.07 14.80 6.24
C ARG A 12 -23.49 15.40 4.95
N LYS A 13 -24.36 15.86 4.05
CA LYS A 13 -23.96 16.70 2.93
C LYS A 13 -23.37 18.00 3.49
N LEU A 14 -22.05 18.20 3.34
CA LEU A 14 -21.36 19.49 3.14
C LEU A 14 -19.83 19.42 3.35
N CYS A 15 -19.24 18.24 3.56
CA CYS A 15 -17.79 18.11 3.40
C CYS A 15 -17.53 17.58 1.99
N SER A 16 -17.05 18.42 1.07
CA SER A 16 -16.65 18.02 -0.30
C SER A 16 -15.45 17.06 -0.33
N TRP A 17 -15.19 16.33 0.76
CA TRP A 17 -14.02 15.48 1.03
C TRP A 17 -12.66 16.11 0.68
N GLY A 18 -12.62 17.43 0.53
CA GLY A 18 -11.43 18.17 0.14
C GLY A 18 -11.36 18.65 -1.31
N LEU A 19 -12.32 18.26 -2.16
CA LEU A 19 -12.47 18.70 -3.54
C LEU A 19 -12.75 20.20 -3.59
N ILE A 20 -12.01 20.89 -4.47
CA ILE A 20 -12.12 22.32 -4.75
C ILE A 20 -12.68 22.45 -6.15
N TRP A 21 -13.86 23.05 -6.25
CA TRP A 21 -14.58 23.22 -7.51
C TRP A 21 -14.37 24.63 -8.06
N LYS A 22 -14.38 24.74 -9.39
CA LYS A 22 -14.33 26.01 -10.11
C LYS A 22 -15.56 26.83 -9.72
N ARG A 23 -15.35 28.06 -9.25
CA ARG A 23 -16.44 29.03 -9.02
C ARG A 23 -16.30 30.18 -10.01
N ASN A 24 -17.07 30.13 -11.10
CA ASN A 24 -17.33 31.25 -12.01
C ASN A 24 -16.07 32.02 -12.50
N ARG A 25 -14.96 31.32 -12.75
CA ARG A 25 -13.68 31.90 -13.22
C ARG A 25 -13.38 31.48 -14.67
N PRO A 26 -12.48 32.19 -15.39
CA PRO A 26 -12.11 31.83 -16.76
C PRO A 26 -11.59 30.38 -16.88
N GLU A 27 -11.70 29.85 -18.09
CA GLU A 27 -11.62 28.43 -18.46
C GLU A 27 -10.34 27.69 -18.05
N GLU A 28 -9.26 28.43 -17.79
CA GLU A 28 -7.91 27.88 -17.65
C GLU A 28 -7.55 27.44 -16.24
N TYR A 29 -8.26 27.89 -15.21
CA TYR A 29 -7.91 27.54 -13.83
C TYR A 29 -8.27 26.08 -13.52
N GLY A 30 -7.26 25.27 -13.17
CA GLY A 30 -7.43 23.87 -12.78
C GLY A 30 -7.06 22.84 -13.85
N VAL A 31 -6.77 23.25 -15.09
CA VAL A 31 -6.29 22.34 -16.14
C VAL A 31 -4.99 21.68 -15.71
N ASP A 32 -4.02 22.47 -15.21
CA ASP A 32 -2.74 21.96 -14.67
C ASP A 32 -2.95 20.94 -13.55
N PHE A 33 -3.89 21.24 -12.65
CA PHE A 33 -4.22 20.33 -11.55
C PHE A 33 -4.74 19.00 -12.10
N ARG A 34 -5.68 19.03 -13.05
CA ARG A 34 -6.26 17.81 -13.64
C ARG A 34 -5.21 16.96 -14.35
N MET A 35 -4.31 17.58 -15.12
CA MET A 35 -3.26 16.88 -15.84
C MET A 35 -2.23 16.24 -14.90
N LYS A 36 -1.90 16.89 -13.78
CA LYS A 36 -0.85 16.42 -12.86
C LYS A 36 -1.36 15.53 -11.73
N SER A 37 -2.63 15.68 -11.37
CA SER A 37 -3.19 15.15 -10.10
C SER A 37 -4.38 14.22 -10.30
N LEU A 38 -4.79 13.93 -11.53
CA LEU A 38 -5.82 12.93 -11.81
C LEU A 38 -5.25 11.80 -12.67
N LEU A 39 -5.64 10.58 -12.32
CA LEU A 39 -5.44 9.41 -13.16
C LEU A 39 -6.82 8.83 -13.47
N LEU A 40 -7.17 8.86 -14.75
CA LEU A 40 -8.42 8.32 -15.26
C LEU A 40 -8.30 6.83 -15.56
N ARG A 41 -9.45 6.16 -15.64
CA ARG A 41 -9.55 4.76 -16.03
C ARG A 41 -8.90 4.54 -17.41
N GLY A 42 -8.15 3.45 -17.54
CA GLY A 42 -7.57 3.04 -18.82
C GLY A 42 -6.35 3.83 -19.26
N ASN A 43 -5.83 4.75 -18.43
CA ASN A 43 -4.58 5.42 -18.75
C ASN A 43 -3.40 4.46 -18.57
N SER A 44 -2.84 4.00 -19.69
CA SER A 44 -1.74 3.03 -19.79
C SER A 44 -0.35 3.68 -19.79
N ASP A 45 -0.28 5.01 -19.84
CA ASP A 45 0.96 5.80 -19.89
C ASP A 45 1.82 5.64 -18.62
N MET A 46 1.21 5.30 -17.48
CA MET A 46 1.89 5.14 -16.20
C MET A 46 2.33 3.70 -15.89
N SER A 47 2.52 2.89 -16.93
CA SER A 47 3.08 1.52 -16.83
C SER A 47 4.58 1.44 -17.09
N CYS A 48 5.22 2.56 -17.49
CA CYS A 48 6.53 2.54 -18.14
C CYS A 48 7.65 3.23 -17.35
N SER A 49 7.31 3.97 -16.29
CA SER A 49 8.31 4.57 -15.39
C SER A 49 8.42 3.63 -14.19
N GLY A 50 9.60 3.04 -13.95
CA GLY A 50 9.87 1.98 -12.96
C GLY A 50 9.68 2.34 -11.48
N ASP A 51 8.74 3.24 -11.19
CA ASP A 51 8.27 3.61 -9.87
C ASP A 51 7.03 2.77 -9.53
N SER A 52 6.97 2.23 -8.32
CA SER A 52 5.76 1.58 -7.82
C SER A 52 4.56 2.51 -8.03
N GLY A 53 3.60 2.10 -8.86
CA GLY A 53 2.45 2.92 -9.26
C GLY A 53 1.65 3.50 -8.08
N PRO A 54 0.71 4.42 -8.34
CA PRO A 54 -0.03 5.11 -7.28
C PRO A 54 -0.72 4.13 -6.33
N VAL A 55 -0.43 4.27 -5.03
CA VAL A 55 -1.06 3.49 -3.96
C VAL A 55 -2.09 4.36 -3.24
N CYS A 56 -3.30 3.85 -3.07
CA CYS A 56 -4.35 4.59 -2.35
C CYS A 56 -4.01 4.70 -0.86
N HIS A 57 -3.97 5.92 -0.32
CA HIS A 57 -3.62 6.17 1.07
C HIS A 57 -4.69 5.70 2.08
N LEU A 58 -5.93 5.45 1.62
CA LEU A 58 -7.04 5.02 2.49
C LEU A 58 -7.06 3.50 2.67
N CYS A 59 -6.98 2.73 1.59
CA CYS A 59 -7.03 1.26 1.64
C CYS A 59 -5.69 0.57 1.45
N ARG A 60 -4.64 1.31 1.07
CA ARG A 60 -3.29 0.78 0.76
C ARG A 60 -3.24 -0.22 -0.39
N ASN A 61 -4.30 -0.31 -1.20
CA ASN A 61 -4.30 -1.12 -2.40
C ASN A 61 -3.39 -0.49 -3.48
N PRO A 62 -2.66 -1.30 -4.25
CA PRO A 62 -1.81 -0.84 -5.35
C PRO A 62 -2.64 -0.28 -6.51
N TYR A 63 -1.95 0.31 -7.48
CA TYR A 63 -2.57 0.86 -8.69
C TYR A 63 -3.43 -0.19 -9.41
N ASN A 64 -4.60 0.24 -9.85
CA ASN A 64 -5.52 -0.53 -10.67
C ASN A 64 -6.02 0.39 -11.78
N SER A 65 -5.72 0.04 -13.03
CA SER A 65 -6.07 0.83 -14.22
C SER A 65 -7.58 0.97 -14.42
N ASN A 66 -8.41 0.14 -13.78
CA ASN A 66 -9.86 0.25 -13.83
C ASN A 66 -10.41 1.34 -12.88
N LEU A 67 -9.59 1.88 -12.00
CA LEU A 67 -10.00 2.85 -10.98
C LEU A 67 -9.41 4.22 -11.27
N MET A 68 -10.14 5.24 -10.84
CA MET A 68 -9.65 6.61 -10.89
C MET A 68 -8.93 6.99 -9.60
N TYR A 69 -7.89 7.81 -9.74
CA TYR A 69 -7.13 8.32 -8.62
C TYR A 69 -7.02 9.84 -8.65
N VAL A 70 -7.02 10.45 -7.46
CA VAL A 70 -6.75 11.87 -7.27
C VAL A 70 -5.59 12.05 -6.29
N ARG A 71 -4.65 12.92 -6.66
CA ARG A 71 -3.48 13.28 -5.86
C ARG A 71 -3.77 14.52 -5.04
N CYS A 72 -3.45 14.47 -3.75
CA CYS A 72 -3.54 15.64 -2.88
C CYS A 72 -2.38 16.61 -3.17
N GLU A 73 -2.68 17.89 -3.38
CA GLU A 73 -1.65 18.90 -3.70
C GLU A 73 -0.64 19.11 -2.56
N SER A 74 -1.07 18.91 -1.30
CA SER A 74 -0.26 19.26 -0.12
C SER A 74 0.48 18.08 0.52
N CYS A 75 0.11 16.84 0.20
CA CYS A 75 0.82 15.67 0.71
C CYS A 75 1.20 14.68 -0.38
N THR A 76 0.87 14.98 -1.64
CA THR A 76 1.22 14.20 -2.83
C THR A 76 0.77 12.74 -2.83
N ASN A 77 0.00 12.32 -1.82
CA ASN A 77 -0.58 10.99 -1.70
C ASN A 77 -1.75 10.83 -2.66
N TRP A 78 -1.95 9.59 -3.12
CA TRP A 78 -3.03 9.19 -4.01
C TRP A 78 -4.23 8.64 -3.23
N TYR A 79 -5.41 8.88 -3.77
CA TYR A 79 -6.69 8.46 -3.20
C TYR A 79 -7.59 7.97 -4.32
N HIS A 80 -8.42 6.96 -4.05
CA HIS A 80 -9.48 6.59 -5.00
C HIS A 80 -10.47 7.73 -5.15
N ALA A 81 -10.78 8.11 -6.39
CA ALA A 81 -11.72 9.20 -6.68
C ALA A 81 -13.10 8.93 -6.04
N GLU A 82 -13.58 7.70 -6.13
CA GLU A 82 -14.84 7.26 -5.54
C GLU A 82 -14.87 7.40 -4.01
N ALA A 83 -13.74 7.16 -3.34
CA ALA A 83 -13.65 7.31 -1.88
C ALA A 83 -13.81 8.77 -1.42
N VAL A 84 -13.61 9.74 -2.30
CA VAL A 84 -13.82 11.16 -2.04
C VAL A 84 -15.03 11.72 -2.78
N GLU A 85 -15.90 10.85 -3.32
CA GLU A 85 -17.09 11.21 -4.11
C GLU A 85 -16.77 12.05 -5.37
N LEU A 86 -15.61 11.81 -5.98
CA LEU A 86 -15.24 12.39 -7.27
C LEU A 86 -15.70 11.46 -8.41
N GLU A 87 -16.60 11.97 -9.22
CA GLU A 87 -17.13 11.32 -10.43
C GLU A 87 -16.47 11.89 -11.69
N GLU A 88 -16.38 11.09 -12.76
CA GLU A 88 -15.81 11.49 -14.07
C GLU A 88 -16.46 12.76 -14.61
N SER A 89 -17.80 12.85 -14.54
CA SER A 89 -18.57 13.99 -15.03
C SER A 89 -18.20 15.32 -14.35
N LYS A 90 -17.68 15.27 -13.12
CA LYS A 90 -17.33 16.46 -12.33
C LYS A 90 -15.85 16.83 -12.47
N ILE A 91 -15.05 15.99 -13.11
CA ILE A 91 -13.60 16.23 -13.24
C ILE A 91 -13.33 17.54 -13.96
N ALA A 92 -14.09 17.89 -15.00
CA ALA A 92 -13.91 19.14 -15.75
C ALA A 92 -14.05 20.41 -14.86
N GLU A 93 -14.82 20.33 -13.78
CA GLU A 93 -15.02 21.43 -12.84
C GLU A 93 -14.05 21.41 -11.65
N LEU A 94 -13.25 20.34 -11.52
CA LEU A 94 -12.30 20.20 -10.43
C LEU A 94 -11.07 21.06 -10.69
N VAL A 95 -10.72 21.88 -9.69
CA VAL A 95 -9.56 22.79 -9.74
C VAL A 95 -8.47 22.44 -8.74
N GLY A 96 -8.78 21.61 -7.75
CA GLY A 96 -7.81 21.22 -6.73
C GLY A 96 -8.35 20.18 -5.76
N PHE A 97 -7.46 19.52 -5.04
CA PHE A 97 -7.82 18.53 -4.02
C PHE A 97 -6.86 18.58 -2.83
N LYS A 98 -7.45 18.69 -1.62
CA LYS A 98 -6.73 18.59 -0.35
C LYS A 98 -7.37 17.53 0.53
N CYS A 99 -6.67 16.44 0.81
CA CYS A 99 -7.20 15.32 1.56
C CYS A 99 -7.68 15.65 2.99
N CYS A 100 -8.46 14.74 3.58
CA CYS A 100 -9.02 14.87 4.94
C CYS A 100 -7.98 15.26 6.00
N ARG A 101 -6.78 14.70 5.95
CA ARG A 101 -5.68 14.98 6.89
C ARG A 101 -5.23 16.44 6.83
N ARG A 102 -5.18 17.02 5.62
CA ARG A 102 -4.77 18.41 5.40
C ARG A 102 -5.91 19.39 5.69
N ARG A 103 -7.15 18.98 5.45
CA ARG A 103 -8.36 19.73 5.78
C ARG A 103 -8.78 19.60 7.25
N ARG A 104 -8.17 18.68 8.02
CA ARG A 104 -8.56 18.33 9.39
C ARG A 104 -10.05 17.97 9.53
N ILE A 105 -10.60 17.29 8.51
CA ILE A 105 -11.97 16.77 8.51
C ILE A 105 -11.95 15.25 8.69
N ARG A 106 -13.14 14.65 8.83
CA ARG A 106 -13.28 13.18 8.89
C ARG A 106 -12.62 12.52 7.68
N THR A 107 -12.05 11.35 7.90
CA THR A 107 -11.49 10.52 6.82
C THR A 107 -12.62 9.70 6.20
N PRO A 108 -12.83 9.76 4.88
CA PRO A 108 -13.81 8.92 4.24
C PRO A 108 -13.36 7.46 4.22
N MET A 109 -14.33 6.55 4.20
CA MET A 109 -14.07 5.13 4.01
C MET A 109 -13.84 4.87 2.52
N CYS A 110 -12.79 4.12 2.19
CA CYS A 110 -12.58 3.68 0.82
C CYS A 110 -13.51 2.49 0.51
N PRO A 111 -14.31 2.52 -0.58
CA PRO A 111 -15.16 1.40 -0.99
C PRO A 111 -14.37 0.10 -1.25
N TYR A 112 -13.10 0.23 -1.64
CA TYR A 112 -12.19 -0.87 -1.92
C TYR A 112 -11.39 -1.34 -0.70
N LEU A 113 -11.69 -0.81 0.50
CA LEU A 113 -11.11 -1.33 1.72
C LEU A 113 -11.70 -2.72 1.96
N HIS A 114 -10.96 -3.75 1.56
CA HIS A 114 -11.27 -5.10 2.00
C HIS A 114 -10.95 -5.17 3.50
N PRO A 115 -11.92 -5.43 4.39
CA PRO A 115 -11.61 -5.78 5.76
C PRO A 115 -10.71 -7.00 5.68
N GLU A 116 -9.45 -6.81 6.05
CA GLU A 116 -8.40 -7.79 5.89
C GLU A 116 -8.95 -9.17 6.27
N VAL A 117 -9.05 -10.07 5.29
CA VAL A 117 -9.12 -11.50 5.58
C VAL A 117 -7.76 -11.76 6.20
N LYS A 118 -7.68 -11.63 7.52
CA LYS A 118 -6.54 -12.03 8.33
C LYS A 118 -6.33 -13.49 7.99
N LYS A 119 -5.51 -13.78 6.98
CA LYS A 119 -4.89 -15.09 6.83
C LYS A 119 -4.13 -15.25 8.13
N LYS A 120 -4.74 -15.95 9.08
CA LYS A 120 -4.10 -16.34 10.33
C LYS A 120 -2.80 -16.99 9.87
N ARG A 121 -1.67 -16.31 10.07
CA ARG A 121 -0.37 -16.97 10.00
C ARG A 121 -0.52 -18.20 10.88
N PRO A 122 -0.30 -19.42 10.40
CA PRO A 122 -0.27 -20.57 11.29
C PRO A 122 0.69 -20.22 12.40
N ARG A 123 0.21 -20.18 13.64
CA ARG A 123 1.09 -20.12 14.80
C ARG A 123 1.82 -21.44 14.78
N THR A 124 3.02 -21.50 14.23
CA THR A 124 3.93 -22.61 14.48
C THR A 124 4.25 -22.53 15.97
N ARG A 125 3.49 -23.27 16.78
CA ARG A 125 3.89 -23.56 18.16
C ARG A 125 5.17 -24.36 18.03
N ALA A 126 6.28 -23.81 18.50
CA ALA A 126 7.50 -24.57 18.70
C ALA A 126 7.16 -25.80 19.58
N PRO A 127 7.56 -27.01 19.20
CA PRO A 127 7.45 -28.17 20.07
C PRO A 127 8.20 -27.92 21.37
N LYS A 128 7.52 -28.15 22.49
CA LYS A 128 8.07 -28.09 23.83
C LYS A 128 9.14 -29.16 23.93
N VAL A 129 10.38 -28.74 24.19
CA VAL A 129 11.50 -29.64 24.51
C VAL A 129 11.09 -30.47 25.72
N GLY A 130 10.94 -31.77 25.52
CA GLY A 130 10.80 -32.76 26.58
C GLY A 130 12.11 -33.51 26.66
N ASN A 131 12.80 -33.40 27.79
CA ASN A 131 13.85 -34.35 28.14
C ASN A 131 13.27 -35.77 28.12
N PRO A 132 14.09 -36.74 27.72
CA PRO A 132 14.46 -37.76 28.69
C PRO A 132 15.98 -37.89 28.81
N GLU A 133 16.47 -37.68 30.02
CA GLU A 133 17.65 -38.35 30.53
C GLU A 133 17.40 -39.85 30.52
N LEU A 134 18.37 -40.65 30.04
CA LEU A 134 18.75 -41.99 30.50
C LEU A 134 19.92 -42.50 29.61
N ASP A 135 21.13 -42.45 30.16
CA ASP A 135 22.32 -43.26 29.78
C ASP A 135 21.98 -44.78 29.99
N PRO A 136 22.73 -45.83 29.54
CA PRO A 136 24.17 -45.78 29.26
C PRO A 136 24.84 -46.79 28.27
N HIS A 137 26.12 -46.48 27.99
CA HIS A 137 27.29 -47.33 27.67
C HIS A 137 27.59 -47.93 26.26
N HIS A 138 28.91 -47.93 26.00
CA HIS A 138 29.75 -48.75 25.09
C HIS A 138 30.11 -48.20 23.71
N GLY A 139 31.15 -47.33 23.71
CA GLY A 139 32.42 -47.47 22.98
C GLY A 139 32.43 -47.72 21.46
N THR A 140 33.12 -46.85 20.72
CA THR A 140 34.14 -47.23 19.71
C THR A 140 34.90 -45.98 19.25
N ILE A 141 36.22 -46.11 19.33
CA ILE A 141 37.25 -45.19 18.84
C ILE A 141 37.22 -45.16 17.31
N SER A 142 37.22 -43.98 16.68
CA SER A 142 37.72 -43.84 15.30
C SER A 142 38.31 -42.46 15.08
N GLY A 143 39.61 -42.45 14.77
CA GLY A 143 40.44 -41.25 14.69
C GLY A 143 40.33 -40.50 13.38
N GLN A 144 40.78 -39.25 13.41
CA GLN A 144 41.21 -38.48 12.25
C GLN A 144 42.63 -37.98 12.52
N PRO A 145 43.60 -38.21 11.62
CA PRO A 145 44.83 -37.44 11.59
C PRO A 145 44.60 -36.16 10.77
N ILE A 146 44.95 -35.02 11.36
CA ILE A 146 45.09 -33.72 10.70
C ILE A 146 46.54 -33.54 10.23
N GLU A 147 46.80 -33.66 8.93
CA GLU A 147 48.10 -33.31 8.34
C GLU A 147 48.06 -31.87 7.83
N LEU A 148 48.55 -30.94 8.67
CA LEU A 148 48.78 -29.54 8.32
C LEU A 148 50.23 -29.37 7.85
N LYS A 149 50.46 -29.40 6.54
CA LYS A 149 51.72 -28.94 5.96
C LYS A 149 51.63 -27.47 5.61
N SER A 150 52.46 -26.63 6.24
CA SER A 150 52.97 -25.42 5.61
C SER A 150 54.20 -24.84 6.34
N THR A 151 55.20 -24.58 5.49
CA THR A 151 56.29 -23.61 5.60
C THR A 151 57.47 -23.92 6.54
N VAL A 152 58.51 -24.50 5.93
CA VAL A 152 59.91 -24.41 6.34
C VAL A 152 60.43 -22.99 6.10
N ARG A 153 60.99 -22.37 7.14
CA ARG A 153 62.13 -21.44 7.04
C ARG A 153 63.02 -21.67 8.26
N VAL A 154 64.22 -22.22 8.05
CA VAL A 154 65.28 -22.31 9.07
C VAL A 154 66.45 -21.43 8.65
N ALA A 155 67.06 -20.86 9.67
CA ALA A 155 67.90 -19.69 9.69
C ALA A 155 69.35 -19.92 9.27
N LYS A 156 69.95 -18.78 8.94
CA LYS A 156 71.32 -18.34 9.17
C LYS A 156 71.88 -18.80 10.52
N ASN A 157 72.98 -19.54 10.54
CA ASN A 157 74.35 -19.01 10.75
C ASN A 157 75.39 -20.13 10.61
#